data_AF-A0A7J9T3A6-F1
#
_entry.id   AF-A0A7J9T3A6-F1
#
_cell.length_a   1.000
_cell.length_b   1.000
_cell.length_c   1.000
_cell.angle_alpha   90.00
_cell.angle_beta   90.00
_cell.angle_gamma   90.00
#
_symmetry.space_group_name_H-M   'P 1'
#
loop_
_entity.id
_entity.type
_entity.pdbx_description
1 polymer ?
#
loop_
_entity_poly.entity_id
_entity_poly.type
_entity_poly.pdbx_seq_one_letter_code
_entity_poly.pdbx_strand_id
1 'polypeptide(L)'
;MLKSAYGKLVVSNAVFEETVSEGILLGEEDAFLIENEVGKWIKVVAPQDDATVLSKKYKIHEGEAASILLAMQLNADFLLINEKDGRAAAKASGIKVKGTIGVISDCIKKQIIKPAEAIEILLEFKNNPSEY
;
A
#
# COMPACT_ATOMS: atom_id res chain seq x y z
N MET A 1 3.07 -11.65 3.83
CA MET A 1 4.20 -10.92 4.46
C MET A 1 3.78 -9.70 5.28
N LEU A 2 2.91 -8.81 4.76
CA LEU A 2 2.55 -7.54 5.42
C LEU A 2 2.01 -7.69 6.85
N LYS A 3 1.11 -8.65 7.08
CA LYS A 3 0.57 -8.96 8.42
C LYS A 3 1.67 -9.24 9.44
N SER A 4 2.61 -10.13 9.09
CA SER A 4 3.75 -10.46 9.96
C SER A 4 4.72 -9.29 10.12
N ALA A 5 4.89 -8.48 9.08
CA ALA A 5 5.79 -7.34 9.09
C ALA A 5 5.26 -6.17 9.95
N TYR A 6 3.96 -5.89 9.95
CA TYR A 6 3.42 -4.65 10.51
C TYR A 6 2.29 -4.84 11.52
N GLY A 7 1.69 -6.03 11.60
CA GLY A 7 0.65 -6.38 12.57
C GLY A 7 -0.72 -5.76 12.26
N LYS A 8 -0.77 -4.45 11.97
CA LYS A 8 -1.98 -3.72 11.55
C LYS A 8 -1.69 -2.87 10.33
N LEU A 9 -2.67 -2.76 9.44
CA LEU A 9 -2.63 -1.92 8.26
C LEU A 9 -3.89 -1.08 8.20
N VAL A 10 -3.76 0.18 7.79
CA VAL A 10 -4.89 1.04 7.47
C VAL A 10 -4.86 1.32 5.98
N VAL A 11 -6.00 1.17 5.32
CA VAL A 11 -6.19 1.39 3.89
C VAL A 11 -7.28 2.44 3.71
N SER A 12 -7.11 3.34 2.74
CA SER A 12 -8.15 4.32 2.43
C SER A 12 -9.37 3.63 1.80
N ASN A 13 -10.56 4.19 1.98
CA ASN A 13 -11.77 3.68 1.32
C ASN A 13 -11.63 3.69 -0.22
N ALA A 14 -10.95 4.68 -0.79
CA ALA A 14 -10.69 4.76 -2.23
C ALA A 14 -9.87 3.56 -2.73
N VAL A 15 -8.78 3.21 -2.03
CA VAL A 15 -7.98 2.03 -2.37
C VAL A 15 -8.77 0.74 -2.13
N PHE A 16 -9.60 0.68 -1.08
CA PHE A 16 -10.44 -0.50 -0.85
C PHE A 16 -11.46 -0.70 -1.98
N GLU A 17 -12.08 0.37 -2.47
CA GLU A 17 -13.03 0.28 -3.57
C GLU A 17 -12.36 -0.27 -4.84
N GLU A 18 -11.21 0.29 -5.22
CA GLU A 18 -10.44 -0.15 -6.40
C GLU A 18 -9.92 -1.59 -6.26
N THR A 19 -9.31 -1.92 -5.12
CA THR A 19 -8.60 -3.21 -4.95
C THR A 19 -9.49 -4.35 -4.49
N VAL A 20 -10.63 -4.06 -3.86
CA VAL A 20 -11.52 -5.08 -3.31
C VAL A 20 -12.89 -5.04 -3.97
N SER A 21 -13.61 -3.92 -3.90
CA SER A 21 -14.97 -3.86 -4.45
C SER A 21 -14.98 -4.10 -5.95
N GLU A 22 -14.16 -3.38 -6.72
CA GLU A 22 -14.03 -3.54 -8.16
C GLU A 22 -13.32 -4.85 -8.53
N GLY A 23 -12.27 -5.23 -7.79
CA GLY A 23 -11.56 -6.49 -7.98
C GLY A 23 -12.47 -7.72 -7.87
N ILE A 24 -13.40 -7.76 -6.89
CA ILE A 24 -14.39 -8.83 -6.76
C ILE A 24 -15.31 -8.90 -7.97
N LEU A 25 -15.74 -7.75 -8.51
CA LEU A 25 -16.58 -7.70 -9.71
C LEU A 25 -15.86 -8.21 -10.95
N LEU A 26 -14.54 -8.02 -11.01
CA LEU A 26 -13.68 -8.53 -12.08
C LEU A 26 -13.26 -10.00 -11.88
N GLY A 27 -13.53 -10.58 -10.70
CA GLY A 27 -13.17 -11.95 -10.37
C GLY A 27 -11.70 -12.13 -9.97
N GLU A 28 -11.04 -11.06 -9.52
CA GLU A 28 -9.65 -11.10 -9.07
C GLU A 28 -9.52 -11.85 -7.74
N GLU A 29 -8.74 -12.93 -7.70
CA GLU A 29 -8.59 -13.78 -6.51
C GLU A 29 -8.06 -13.00 -5.30
N ASP A 30 -7.12 -12.08 -5.53
CA ASP A 30 -6.52 -11.26 -4.48
C ASP A 30 -7.54 -10.35 -3.79
N ALA A 31 -8.58 -9.90 -4.49
CA ALA A 31 -9.62 -9.06 -3.92
C ALA A 31 -10.37 -9.79 -2.80
N PHE A 32 -10.71 -11.08 -3.00
CA PHE A 32 -11.34 -11.91 -1.98
C PHE A 32 -10.40 -12.20 -0.80
N LEU A 33 -9.10 -12.36 -1.06
CA LEU A 33 -8.11 -12.55 0.01
C LEU A 33 -7.98 -11.32 0.90
N ILE A 34 -7.98 -10.12 0.30
CA ILE A 34 -7.94 -8.86 1.03
C ILE A 34 -9.24 -8.65 1.82
N GLU A 35 -10.40 -8.86 1.18
CA GLU A 35 -11.72 -8.73 1.82
C GLU A 35 -11.81 -9.55 3.11
N ASN A 36 -11.43 -10.82 3.05
CA ASN A 36 -11.48 -11.72 4.21
C ASN A 36 -10.58 -11.25 5.37
N GLU A 37 -9.55 -10.45 5.11
CA GLU A 37 -8.65 -9.95 6.15
C GLU A 37 -9.04 -8.56 6.71
N VAL A 38 -10.05 -7.91 6.11
CA VAL A 38 -10.66 -6.69 6.65
C VAL A 38 -11.32 -6.97 8.00
N GLY A 39 -11.15 -6.04 8.94
CA GLY A 39 -11.65 -6.17 10.30
C GLY A 39 -10.79 -7.05 11.21
N LYS A 40 -9.88 -7.86 10.65
CA LYS A 40 -8.91 -8.66 11.42
C LYS A 40 -7.63 -7.87 11.69
N TRP A 41 -6.92 -7.49 10.63
CA TRP A 41 -5.68 -6.70 10.72
C TRP A 41 -5.61 -5.56 9.71
N ILE A 42 -6.50 -5.57 8.70
CA ILE A 42 -6.70 -4.47 7.78
C ILE A 42 -7.91 -3.64 8.25
N LYS A 43 -7.72 -2.34 8.38
CA LYS A 43 -8.80 -1.39 8.69
C LYS A 43 -9.02 -0.46 7.50
N VAL A 44 -10.25 -0.37 7.02
CA VAL A 44 -10.64 0.60 5.99
C VAL A 44 -11.09 1.88 6.67
N VAL A 45 -10.54 3.02 6.26
CA VAL A 45 -10.88 4.34 6.81
C VAL A 45 -10.96 5.35 5.68
N ALA A 46 -12.04 6.13 5.66
CA ALA A 46 -12.12 7.28 4.77
C ALA A 46 -11.35 8.47 5.37
N PRO A 47 -10.50 9.18 4.61
CA PRO A 47 -9.94 10.43 5.07
C PRO A 47 -11.06 11.45 5.35
N GLN A 48 -10.84 12.34 6.32
CA GLN A 48 -11.85 13.33 6.71
C GLN A 48 -12.07 14.42 5.65
N ASP A 49 -11.06 14.67 4.81
CA ASP A 49 -11.06 15.73 3.80
C ASP A 49 -11.00 15.13 2.39
N ASP A 50 -11.31 15.95 1.40
CA ASP A 50 -11.24 15.59 -0.01
C ASP A 50 -9.78 15.52 -0.50
N ALA A 51 -9.41 14.35 -1.02
CA ALA A 51 -8.08 14.08 -1.56
C ALA A 51 -7.85 14.71 -2.96
N THR A 52 -8.89 15.17 -3.67
CA THR A 52 -8.79 15.71 -5.04
C THR A 52 -7.85 16.93 -5.11
N VAL A 53 -7.78 17.75 -4.07
CA VAL A 53 -6.82 18.89 -4.03
C VAL A 53 -5.38 18.39 -4.08
N LEU A 54 -5.08 17.36 -3.29
CA LEU A 54 -3.75 16.77 -3.22
C LEU A 54 -3.41 16.01 -4.51
N SER A 55 -4.38 15.25 -5.04
CA SER A 55 -4.28 14.57 -6.33
C SER A 55 -3.92 15.55 -7.45
N LYS A 56 -4.66 16.65 -7.59
CA LYS A 56 -4.39 17.69 -8.61
C LYS A 56 -3.05 18.39 -8.41
N LYS A 57 -2.70 18.71 -7.15
CA LYS A 57 -1.44 19.38 -6.81
C LYS A 57 -0.22 18.57 -7.23
N TYR A 58 -0.23 17.26 -6.97
CA TYR A 58 0.89 16.38 -7.24
C TYR A 58 0.76 15.57 -8.54
N LYS A 59 -0.38 15.68 -9.24
CA LYS A 59 -0.73 14.91 -10.45
C LYS A 59 -0.66 13.39 -10.22
N ILE A 60 -1.22 12.95 -9.11
CA ILE A 60 -1.27 11.52 -8.71
C ILE A 60 -2.72 11.03 -8.69
N HIS A 61 -2.91 9.71 -8.71
CA HIS A 61 -4.23 9.09 -8.64
C HIS A 61 -4.93 9.43 -7.31
N GLU A 62 -6.27 9.44 -7.32
CA GLU A 62 -7.05 9.80 -6.12
C GLU A 62 -6.87 8.79 -4.97
N GLY A 63 -6.70 7.49 -5.29
CA GLY A 63 -6.37 6.47 -4.28
C GLY A 63 -5.03 6.72 -3.59
N GLU A 64 -4.01 7.16 -4.33
CA GLU A 64 -2.72 7.56 -3.77
C GLU A 64 -2.86 8.81 -2.88
N ALA A 65 -3.54 9.84 -3.40
CA ALA A 65 -3.77 11.08 -2.66
C ALA A 65 -4.57 10.83 -1.37
N ALA A 66 -5.60 9.99 -1.41
CA ALA A 66 -6.39 9.60 -0.25
C ALA A 66 -5.55 8.88 0.81
N SER A 67 -4.63 8.02 0.37
CA SER A 67 -3.72 7.29 1.26
C SER A 67 -2.69 8.22 1.91
N ILE A 68 -2.18 9.21 1.18
CA ILE A 68 -1.29 10.25 1.72
C ILE A 68 -2.03 11.10 2.74
N LEU A 69 -3.21 11.61 2.39
CA LEU A 69 -4.04 12.43 3.27
C LEU A 69 -4.40 11.69 4.56
N LEU A 70 -4.81 10.43 4.43
CA LEU A 70 -5.13 9.58 5.58
C LEU A 70 -3.90 9.35 6.47
N ALA A 71 -2.72 9.09 5.88
CA ALA A 71 -1.48 8.94 6.63
C ALA A 71 -1.10 10.22 7.40
N MET A 72 -1.36 11.41 6.84
CA MET A 72 -1.19 12.68 7.56
C MET A 72 -2.15 12.79 8.74
N GLN A 73 -3.43 12.54 8.52
CA GLN A 73 -4.48 12.66 9.54
C GLN A 73 -4.26 11.69 10.71
N LEU A 74 -3.77 10.49 10.43
CA LEU A 74 -3.48 9.47 11.43
C LEU A 74 -2.11 9.63 12.09
N ASN A 75 -1.28 10.58 11.66
CA ASN A 75 0.14 10.69 12.05
C ASN A 75 0.86 9.33 11.91
N ALA A 76 0.66 8.66 10.77
CA ALA A 76 1.18 7.32 10.55
C ALA A 76 2.72 7.29 10.58
N ASP A 77 3.31 6.21 11.12
CA ASP A 77 4.76 6.04 11.18
C ASP A 77 5.41 6.06 9.78
N PHE A 78 4.72 5.46 8.81
CA PHE A 78 5.07 5.48 7.39
C PHE A 78 3.86 5.08 6.53
N LEU A 79 3.91 5.43 5.25
CA LEU A 79 2.97 5.03 4.22
C LEU A 79 3.59 3.96 3.30
N LEU A 80 2.85 2.90 3.01
CA LEU A 80 3.20 1.95 1.95
C LEU A 80 2.68 2.49 0.62
N ILE A 81 3.57 2.77 -0.33
CA ILE A 81 3.18 3.31 -1.65
C ILE A 81 4.25 2.95 -2.70
N ASN A 82 3.79 2.39 -3.82
CA ASN A 82 4.67 1.80 -4.82
C ASN A 82 4.93 2.70 -6.04
N GLU A 83 4.04 3.61 -6.39
CA GLU A 83 4.31 4.47 -7.55
C GLU A 83 5.34 5.55 -7.20
N LYS A 84 6.13 5.92 -8.21
CA LYS A 84 7.21 6.88 -8.04
C LYS A 84 6.68 8.27 -7.67
N ASP A 85 5.60 8.69 -8.33
CA ASP A 85 5.03 10.02 -8.16
C ASP A 85 4.27 10.11 -6.83
N GLY A 86 3.50 9.08 -6.46
CA GLY A 86 2.93 8.94 -5.13
C GLY A 86 3.97 8.98 -4.00
N ARG A 87 5.09 8.26 -4.14
CA ARG A 87 6.21 8.36 -3.18
C ARG A 87 6.77 9.76 -3.07
N ALA A 88 6.93 10.47 -4.19
CA ALA A 88 7.45 11.83 -4.21
C ALA A 88 6.47 12.80 -3.52
N ALA A 89 5.17 12.67 -3.81
CA ALA A 89 4.11 13.45 -3.20
C ALA A 89 4.00 13.22 -1.68
N ALA A 90 4.05 11.97 -1.24
CA ALA A 90 4.03 11.60 0.18
C ALA A 90 5.21 12.18 0.94
N LYS A 91 6.42 12.09 0.37
CA LYS A 91 7.63 12.70 0.95
C LYS A 91 7.54 14.23 1.00
N ALA A 92 7.04 14.85 -0.06
CA ALA A 92 6.80 16.30 -0.10
C ALA A 92 5.74 16.75 0.93
N SER A 93 4.88 15.83 1.36
CA SER A 93 3.89 16.02 2.44
C SER A 93 4.42 15.64 3.82
N GLY A 94 5.73 15.37 3.96
CA GLY A 94 6.37 15.07 5.24
C GLY A 94 6.22 13.63 5.73
N ILE A 95 5.69 12.72 4.91
CA ILE A 95 5.41 11.34 5.28
C ILE A 95 6.59 10.43 4.93
N LYS A 96 7.00 9.57 5.86
CA LYS A 96 7.96 8.51 5.58
C LYS A 96 7.30 7.46 4.71
N VAL A 97 8.00 6.98 3.68
CA VAL A 97 7.43 5.98 2.75
C VAL A 97 8.24 4.70 2.71
N LYS A 98 7.56 3.59 2.42
CA LYS A 98 8.17 2.32 2.02
C LYS A 98 7.47 1.82 0.76
N GLY A 99 8.25 1.52 -0.28
CA GLY A 99 7.77 0.73 -1.42
C GLY A 99 8.04 -0.76 -1.18
N THR A 100 7.78 -1.59 -2.20
CA THR A 100 7.92 -3.05 -2.13
C THR A 100 9.29 -3.52 -1.64
N ILE A 101 10.39 -2.93 -2.15
CA ILE A 101 11.75 -3.23 -1.68
C ILE A 101 11.93 -2.90 -0.19
N GLY A 102 11.33 -1.81 0.28
CA GLY A 102 11.35 -1.44 1.69
C GLY A 102 10.62 -2.44 2.58
N VAL A 103 9.50 -2.99 2.09
CA VAL A 103 8.76 -4.06 2.77
C VAL A 103 9.59 -5.34 2.84
N ILE A 104 10.21 -5.76 1.73
CA ILE A 104 11.07 -6.94 1.69
C ILE A 104 12.25 -6.77 2.65
N SER A 105 12.90 -5.60 2.66
CA SER A 105 13.99 -5.28 3.58
C SER A 105 13.56 -5.37 5.05
N ASP A 106 12.37 -4.87 5.39
CA ASP A 106 11.83 -4.98 6.74
C ASP A 106 11.55 -6.44 7.12
N CYS A 107 11.07 -7.26 6.18
CA CYS A 107 10.82 -8.68 6.41
C CYS A 107 12.12 -9.45 6.69
N ILE A 108 13.21 -9.13 5.99
CA ILE A 108 14.54 -9.71 6.29
C ILE A 108 15.00 -9.30 7.69
N LYS A 109 14.92 -8.00 8.02
CA LYS A 109 15.35 -7.49 9.34
C LYS A 109 14.57 -8.10 10.50
N LYS A 110 13.29 -8.39 10.27
CA LYS A 110 12.40 -9.04 11.24
C LYS A 110 12.46 -10.57 11.20
N GLN A 111 13.37 -11.15 10.40
CA GLN A 111 13.53 -12.59 10.25
C GLN A 111 12.26 -13.32 9.79
N ILE A 112 11.38 -12.63 9.07
CA ILE A 112 10.16 -13.20 8.46
C ILE A 112 10.54 -14.01 7.21
N ILE A 113 11.51 -13.52 6.45
CA ILE A 113 12.10 -14.21 5.30
C ILE A 113 13.62 -14.15 5.39
N LYS A 114 14.29 -15.10 4.76
CA LYS A 114 15.76 -15.09 4.59
C LYS A 114 16.15 -14.23 3.38
N PRO A 115 17.41 -13.75 3.33
CA PRO A 115 17.92 -13.05 2.15
C PRO A 115 17.81 -13.83 0.84
N ALA A 116 17.95 -15.17 0.88
CA ALA A 116 17.80 -16.01 -0.30
C ALA A 116 16.36 -15.97 -0.86
N GLU A 117 15.35 -16.12 -0.01
CA GLU A 117 13.93 -16.01 -0.38
C GLU A 117 13.61 -14.61 -0.93
N ALA A 118 14.19 -13.56 -0.34
CA ALA A 118 14.03 -12.20 -0.85
C ALA A 118 14.58 -12.02 -2.27
N ILE A 119 15.69 -12.69 -2.61
CA ILE A 119 16.24 -12.66 -3.98
C ILE A 119 15.29 -13.35 -4.95
N GLU A 120 14.71 -14.50 -4.57
CA GLU A 120 13.73 -15.22 -5.39
C GLU A 120 12.50 -14.35 -5.71
N ILE A 121 11.92 -13.69 -4.69
CA ILE A 121 10.79 -12.77 -4.87
C ILE A 121 11.15 -11.61 -5.82
N LEU A 122 12.33 -11.01 -5.66
CA LEU A 122 12.77 -9.91 -6.51
C LEU A 122 13.05 -10.36 -7.95
N LEU A 123 13.51 -11.60 -8.15
CA LEU A 123 13.68 -12.18 -9.47
C LEU A 123 12.33 -12.44 -10.14
N GLU A 124 11.33 -12.89 -9.39
CA GLU A 124 9.97 -13.06 -9.89
C GLU A 124 9.40 -11.74 -10.40
N PHE A 125 9.45 -10.67 -9.60
CA PHE A 125 9.01 -9.34 -10.03
C PHE A 125 9.75 -8.84 -11.26
N LYS A 126 11.06 -9.11 -11.35
CA LYS A 126 11.86 -8.71 -12.51
C LYS A 126 11.46 -9.48 -13.78
N ASN A 127 11.09 -10.75 -13.63
CA ASN A 127 10.81 -11.63 -14.76
C ASN A 127 9.34 -11.50 -15.24
N ASN A 128 8.42 -11.10 -14.36
CA ASN A 128 6.99 -10.95 -14.66
C ASN A 128 6.47 -9.51 -14.39
N PRO A 129 7.03 -8.46 -15.01
CA PRO A 129 6.66 -7.07 -14.72
C PRO A 129 5.25 -6.68 -15.15
N SER A 130 4.53 -7.52 -15.89
CA SER A 130 3.13 -7.30 -16.25
C SER A 130 2.15 -7.84 -15.22
N GLU A 131 2.61 -8.70 -14.32
CA GLU A 131 1.80 -9.27 -13.23
C GLU A 131 1.88 -8.42 -11.95
N TYR A 132 2.85 -7.50 -11.85
CA TYR A 132 3.18 -6.73 -10.64
C TYR A 132 3.57 -5.28 -10.94
#